data_AF-A0A2G2B8Y9-F1
#
_entry.id   AF-A0A2G2B8Y9-F1
#
_cell.length_a   1.000
_cell.length_b   1.000
_cell.length_c   1.000
_cell.angle_alpha   90.00
_cell.angle_beta   90.00
_cell.angle_gamma   90.00
#
_symmetry.space_group_name_H-M   'P 1'
#
loop_
_entity.id
_entity.type
_entity.pdbx_description
1 polymer ?
#
loop_
_entity_poly.entity_id
_entity_poly.type
_entity_poly.pdbx_seq_one_letter_code
_entity_poly.pdbx_strand_id
1 'polypeptide(L)'
;MIFLPGGYPELHAAKLSAATTFRASMQAAAAKGVQIYGECGGYMTLGNTLTDADGVSHKMLGLLPLDTSFAKRKLHLGYRTVTAASGPFIGKYAAHEFHYATTTAAKGTPLFAATDAEGNSLGTFGLINGTTCGSFAHLIEML
;
A
#
# COMPACT_ATOMS: atom_id res chain seq x y z
N MET A 1 -6.75 -6.40 14.31
CA MET A 1 -6.21 -5.70 13.12
C MET A 1 -6.76 -6.39 11.88
N ILE A 2 -7.06 -5.64 10.82
CA ILE A 2 -7.33 -6.18 9.48
C ILE A 2 -6.04 -6.05 8.67
N PHE A 3 -5.58 -7.15 8.10
CA PHE A 3 -4.39 -7.19 7.24
C PHE A 3 -4.82 -7.55 5.82
N LEU A 4 -4.55 -6.66 4.86
CA LEU A 4 -4.70 -6.92 3.44
C LEU A 4 -3.32 -7.28 2.87
N PRO A 5 -3.05 -8.57 2.60
CA PRO A 5 -1.74 -9.02 2.13
C PRO A 5 -1.44 -8.52 0.71
N GLY A 6 -0.22 -8.78 0.26
CA GLY A 6 0.14 -8.70 -1.16
C GLY A 6 -0.77 -9.54 -2.06
N GLY A 7 -0.76 -9.21 -3.35
CA GLY A 7 -1.57 -9.85 -4.37
C GLY A 7 -1.60 -9.01 -5.64
N TYR A 8 -2.47 -9.41 -6.58
CA TYR A 8 -2.59 -8.81 -7.92
C TYR A 8 -3.97 -8.14 -8.10
N PRO A 9 -4.31 -7.09 -7.32
CA PRO A 9 -5.62 -6.45 -7.39
C PRO A 9 -5.94 -5.89 -8.78
N GLU A 10 -4.92 -5.57 -9.58
CA GLU A 10 -5.05 -5.08 -10.96
C GLU A 10 -5.74 -6.10 -11.88
N LEU A 11 -5.57 -7.41 -11.64
CA LEU A 11 -6.23 -8.46 -12.41
C LEU A 11 -7.72 -8.57 -12.07
N HIS A 12 -8.15 -7.93 -10.98
CA HIS A 12 -9.49 -7.98 -10.44
C HIS A 12 -10.06 -6.59 -10.13
N ALA A 13 -9.50 -5.53 -10.71
CA ALA A 13 -9.81 -4.15 -10.33
C ALA A 13 -11.29 -3.81 -10.49
N ALA A 14 -11.92 -4.25 -11.59
CA ALA A 14 -13.36 -4.10 -11.81
C ALA A 14 -14.20 -4.83 -10.74
N LYS A 15 -13.85 -6.08 -10.41
CA LYS A 15 -14.54 -6.88 -9.39
C LYS A 15 -14.41 -6.26 -8.00
N LEU A 16 -13.20 -5.80 -7.64
CA LEU A 16 -12.93 -5.10 -6.38
C LEU A 16 -13.70 -3.79 -6.30
N SER A 17 -13.73 -3.01 -7.37
CA SER A 17 -14.48 -1.75 -7.46
C SER A 17 -15.98 -1.93 -7.28
N ALA A 18 -16.52 -3.05 -7.77
CA ALA A 18 -17.92 -3.44 -7.64
C ALA A 18 -18.26 -4.12 -6.29
N ALA A 19 -17.28 -4.49 -5.47
CA ALA A 19 -17.49 -5.18 -4.20
C ALA A 19 -17.96 -4.23 -3.08
N THR A 20 -19.21 -3.75 -3.20
CA THR A 20 -19.79 -2.74 -2.30
C THR A 20 -19.84 -3.16 -0.84
N THR A 21 -20.17 -4.42 -0.54
CA THR A 21 -20.14 -4.97 0.82
C THR A 21 -18.74 -4.89 1.42
N PHE A 22 -17.72 -5.30 0.67
CA PHE A 22 -16.32 -5.23 1.12
C PHE A 22 -15.92 -3.77 1.40
N ARG A 23 -16.21 -2.85 0.47
CA ARG A 23 -15.92 -1.43 0.67
C ARG A 23 -16.59 -0.86 1.91
N ALA A 24 -17.89 -1.09 2.08
CA ALA A 24 -18.64 -0.60 3.22
C ALA A 24 -18.12 -1.17 4.56
N SER A 25 -17.82 -2.47 4.61
CA SER A 25 -17.27 -3.11 5.82
C SER A 25 -15.89 -2.57 6.20
N MET A 26 -15.00 -2.35 5.22
CA MET A 26 -13.67 -1.77 5.47
C MET A 26 -13.75 -0.32 5.95
N GLN A 27 -14.61 0.49 5.33
CA GLN A 27 -14.85 1.88 5.75
C GLN A 27 -15.44 1.96 7.16
N ALA A 28 -16.40 1.09 7.48
CA ALA A 28 -16.98 1.01 8.82
C ALA A 28 -15.94 0.56 9.87
N ALA A 29 -15.03 -0.36 9.52
CA ALA A 29 -13.95 -0.77 10.41
C ALA A 29 -12.96 0.39 10.67
N ALA A 30 -12.56 1.11 9.62
CA ALA A 30 -11.69 2.29 9.75
C ALA A 30 -12.34 3.38 10.63
N ALA A 31 -13.63 3.67 10.41
CA ALA A 31 -14.39 4.65 11.21
C ALA A 31 -14.51 4.26 12.69
N LYS A 32 -14.48 2.95 13.01
CA LYS A 32 -14.45 2.44 14.39
C LYS A 32 -13.04 2.40 15.00
N GLY A 33 -12.03 2.91 14.30
CA GLY A 33 -10.64 2.91 14.77
C GLY A 33 -9.97 1.53 14.73
N VAL A 34 -10.50 0.58 13.94
CA VAL A 34 -9.81 -0.70 13.74
C VAL A 34 -8.49 -0.43 13.00
N GLN A 35 -7.40 -1.00 13.50
CA GLN A 35 -6.11 -0.96 12.79
C GLN A 35 -6.22 -1.75 11.47
N ILE A 36 -5.89 -1.10 10.36
CA ILE A 36 -5.87 -1.69 9.02
C ILE A 36 -4.47 -1.50 8.42
N TYR A 37 -3.89 -2.58 7.92
CA TYR A 37 -2.61 -2.56 7.21
C TYR A 37 -2.76 -3.17 5.82
N GLY A 38 -2.26 -2.48 4.79
CA GLY A 38 -2.19 -2.99 3.42
C GLY A 38 -0.74 -3.18 2.98
N GLU A 39 -0.42 -4.39 2.53
CA GLU A 39 0.87 -4.75 1.94
C GLU A 39 0.74 -4.81 0.42
N CYS A 40 1.61 -4.12 -0.33
CA CYS A 40 1.68 -4.15 -1.79
C CYS A 40 0.30 -4.07 -2.49
N GLY A 41 -0.27 -5.19 -2.96
CA GLY A 41 -1.61 -5.21 -3.56
C GLY A 41 -2.71 -4.76 -2.59
N GLY A 42 -2.59 -5.08 -1.31
CA GLY A 42 -3.43 -4.54 -0.25
C GLY A 42 -3.30 -3.03 -0.11
N TYR A 43 -2.08 -2.48 -0.19
CA TYR A 43 -1.84 -1.03 -0.16
C TYR A 43 -2.53 -0.32 -1.33
N MET A 44 -2.43 -0.88 -2.54
CA MET A 44 -3.15 -0.36 -3.72
C MET A 44 -4.67 -0.38 -3.52
N THR A 45 -5.20 -1.47 -2.96
CA THR A 45 -6.63 -1.64 -2.68
C THR A 45 -7.15 -0.65 -1.63
N LEU A 46 -6.30 -0.23 -0.68
CA LEU A 46 -6.65 0.81 0.30
C LEU A 46 -6.73 2.22 -0.31
N GLY A 47 -6.13 2.44 -1.48
CA GLY A 47 -6.09 3.73 -2.16
C GLY A 47 -7.44 4.25 -2.66
N ASN A 48 -7.42 5.41 -3.30
CA ASN A 48 -8.55 6.02 -3.99
C ASN A 48 -8.84 5.30 -5.31
N THR A 49 -7.81 5.12 -6.15
CA THR A 49 -7.95 4.50 -7.46
C THR A 49 -6.82 3.54 -7.82
N LEU A 50 -7.17 2.56 -8.65
CA LEU A 50 -6.26 1.66 -9.34
C LEU A 50 -6.59 1.67 -10.82
N THR A 51 -5.67 2.14 -11.65
CA THR A 51 -5.76 2.04 -13.11
C THR A 51 -5.19 0.71 -13.56
N ASP A 52 -5.98 -0.09 -14.28
CA ASP A 52 -5.56 -1.40 -14.79
C ASP A 52 -4.62 -1.29 -16.00
N ALA A 53 -4.25 -2.44 -16.57
CA ALA A 53 -3.35 -2.52 -17.71
C ALA A 53 -3.96 -1.95 -19.01
N ASP A 54 -5.28 -1.93 -19.12
CA ASP A 54 -6.01 -1.39 -20.28
C ASP A 54 -6.23 0.13 -20.17
N GLY A 55 -5.77 0.74 -19.06
CA GLY A 55 -5.90 2.16 -18.80
C GLY A 55 -7.22 2.57 -18.16
N VAL A 56 -8.05 1.61 -17.75
CA VAL A 56 -9.33 1.88 -17.09
C VAL A 56 -9.08 2.13 -15.60
N SER A 57 -9.57 3.26 -15.08
CA SER A 57 -9.44 3.62 -13.67
C SER A 57 -10.61 3.07 -12.85
N HIS A 58 -10.28 2.36 -11.77
CA HIS A 58 -11.24 1.72 -10.88
C HIS A 58 -11.20 2.34 -9.49
N LYS A 59 -12.37 2.59 -8.89
CA LYS A 59 -12.45 3.08 -7.50
C LYS A 59 -12.07 1.97 -6.53
N MET A 60 -11.13 2.28 -5.63
CA MET A 60 -10.69 1.37 -4.57
C MET A 60 -11.41 1.72 -3.25
N LEU A 61 -10.82 1.43 -2.08
CA LEU A 61 -11.49 1.62 -0.79
C LEU A 61 -11.56 3.09 -0.34
N GLY A 62 -10.67 3.95 -0.85
CA GLY A 62 -10.59 5.37 -0.51
C GLY A 62 -10.16 5.63 0.93
N LEU A 63 -9.42 4.70 1.53
CA LEU A 63 -8.94 4.81 2.92
C LEU A 63 -7.57 5.47 3.01
N LEU A 64 -6.79 5.40 1.93
CA LEU A 64 -5.52 6.10 1.78
C LEU A 64 -5.58 7.07 0.60
N PRO A 65 -5.03 8.29 0.73
CA PRO A 65 -4.87 9.25 -0.37
C PRO A 65 -3.78 8.81 -1.35
N LEU A 66 -4.04 7.72 -2.06
CA LEU A 66 -3.15 6.99 -2.95
C LEU A 66 -3.86 6.69 -4.28
N ASP A 67 -3.18 6.96 -5.38
CA ASP A 67 -3.58 6.52 -6.72
C ASP A 67 -2.44 5.71 -7.34
N THR A 68 -2.78 4.54 -7.88
CA THR A 68 -1.82 3.60 -8.48
C THR A 68 -2.24 3.20 -9.89
N SER A 69 -1.27 2.83 -10.72
CA SER A 69 -1.51 2.52 -12.13
C SER A 69 -0.63 1.38 -12.63
N PHE A 70 -1.24 0.51 -13.43
CA PHE A 70 -0.58 -0.54 -14.21
C PHE A 70 -0.56 -0.25 -15.72
N ALA A 71 -1.12 0.87 -16.16
CA ALA A 71 -1.11 1.28 -17.58
C ALA A 71 0.30 1.60 -18.08
N LYS A 72 1.13 2.21 -17.23
CA LYS A 72 2.57 2.41 -17.47
C LYS A 72 3.34 1.65 -16.39
N ARG A 73 3.69 0.41 -16.71
CA ARG A 73 4.38 -0.49 -15.77
C ARG A 73 5.82 -0.01 -15.56
N LYS A 74 6.23 0.05 -14.29
CA LYS A 74 7.62 0.30 -13.91
C LYS A 74 8.02 -0.77 -12.91
N LEU A 75 9.08 -1.53 -13.21
CA LEU A 75 9.60 -2.51 -12.27
C LEU A 75 10.31 -1.78 -11.12
N HIS A 76 9.76 -1.93 -9.92
CA HIS A 76 10.43 -1.63 -8.67
C HIS A 76 10.89 -2.95 -8.08
N LEU A 77 12.20 -3.11 -7.91
CA LEU A 77 12.80 -4.32 -7.37
C LEU A 77 13.97 -3.96 -6.45
N GLY A 78 13.98 -4.53 -5.25
CA GLY A 78 15.16 -4.53 -4.40
C GLY A 78 14.86 -4.80 -2.93
N TYR A 79 15.89 -5.24 -2.21
CA TYR A 79 15.86 -5.31 -0.75
C TYR A 79 15.92 -3.90 -0.15
N ARG A 80 15.26 -3.76 1.00
CA ARG A 80 15.07 -2.50 1.71
C ARG A 80 15.32 -2.74 3.19
N THR A 81 15.90 -1.75 3.84
CA THR A 81 15.74 -1.59 5.29
C THR A 81 14.70 -0.50 5.50
N VAL A 82 13.63 -0.79 6.22
CA VAL A 82 12.55 0.17 6.50
C VAL A 82 12.43 0.43 7.99
N THR A 83 12.19 1.68 8.36
CA THR A 83 11.98 2.11 9.74
C THR A 83 10.62 2.78 9.86
N ALA A 84 9.76 2.24 10.73
CA ALA A 84 8.46 2.82 11.06
C ALA A 84 8.48 3.40 12.48
N ALA A 85 8.08 4.66 12.60
CA ALA A 85 7.86 5.34 13.88
C ALA A 85 6.40 5.22 14.37
N SER A 86 5.51 4.65 13.57
CA SER A 86 4.08 4.52 13.89
C SER A 86 3.44 3.39 13.08
N GLY A 87 2.15 3.11 13.35
CA GLY A 87 1.45 1.97 12.78
C GLY A 87 1.68 0.67 13.58
N PRO A 88 1.23 -0.49 13.06
CA PRO A 88 1.29 -1.75 13.78
C PRO A 88 2.68 -2.38 13.84
N PHE A 89 3.60 -1.93 12.99
CA PHE A 89 4.95 -2.49 12.85
C PHE A 89 6.01 -1.43 13.18
N ILE A 90 5.95 -0.87 14.39
CA ILE A 90 6.97 0.09 14.86
C ILE A 90 8.32 -0.65 14.97
N GLY A 91 9.40 0.00 14.54
CA GLY A 91 10.75 -0.56 14.57
C GLY A 91 11.43 -0.52 13.21
N LYS A 92 12.56 -1.22 13.13
CA LYS A 92 13.39 -1.33 11.94
C LYS A 92 13.28 -2.77 11.41
N TYR A 93 13.14 -2.92 10.10
CA TYR A 93 12.88 -4.21 9.47
C TYR A 93 13.68 -4.36 8.19
N ALA A 94 14.14 -5.58 7.94
CA ALA A 94 14.49 -6.01 6.59
C ALA A 94 13.19 -6.22 5.80
N ALA A 95 13.19 -5.80 4.54
CA ALA A 95 12.04 -5.84 3.67
C ALA A 95 12.47 -6.01 2.21
N HIS A 96 11.51 -6.28 1.34
CA HIS A 96 11.71 -6.17 -0.11
C HIS A 96 10.56 -5.41 -0.77
N GLU A 97 10.87 -4.76 -1.88
CA GLU A 97 9.90 -4.12 -2.77
C GLU A 97 9.97 -4.84 -4.12
N PHE A 98 8.85 -5.43 -4.55
CA PHE A 98 8.73 -6.02 -5.88
C PHE A 98 7.33 -5.78 -6.44
N HIS A 99 7.20 -4.78 -7.33
CA HIS A 99 5.95 -4.54 -8.04
C HIS A 99 6.17 -3.84 -9.39
N TYR A 100 5.16 -3.92 -10.26
CA TYR A 100 5.09 -3.18 -11.53
C TYR A 100 4.24 -1.91 -11.44
N ALA A 101 3.58 -1.69 -10.29
CA ALA A 101 2.69 -0.56 -10.07
C ALA A 101 3.48 0.76 -10.13
N THR A 102 2.91 1.75 -10.82
CA THR A 102 3.35 3.14 -10.73
C THR A 102 2.44 3.89 -9.77
N THR A 103 3.02 4.57 -8.78
CA THR A 103 2.29 5.53 -7.93
C THR A 103 2.09 6.82 -8.71
N THR A 104 0.84 7.16 -9.03
CA THR A 104 0.51 8.41 -9.75
C THR A 104 0.21 9.56 -8.79
N ALA A 105 -0.25 9.25 -7.58
CA ALA A 105 -0.36 10.21 -6.48
C ALA A 105 -0.24 9.51 -5.14
N ALA A 106 0.50 10.10 -4.21
CA ALA A 106 0.53 9.70 -2.81
C ALA A 106 0.73 10.98 -1.97
N LYS A 107 -0.24 11.33 -1.13
CA LYS A 107 -0.20 12.58 -0.35
C LYS A 107 -0.55 12.33 1.11
N GLY A 108 0.38 12.54 2.02
CA GLY A 108 0.11 12.42 3.45
C GLY A 108 1.33 12.01 4.24
N THR A 109 1.10 11.56 5.47
CA THR A 109 2.17 11.10 6.36
C THR A 109 2.72 9.77 5.85
N PRO A 110 4.04 9.67 5.59
CA PRO A 110 4.64 8.41 5.17
C PRO A 110 4.66 7.39 6.31
N LEU A 111 4.61 6.11 5.98
CA LEU A 111 4.70 5.03 6.96
C LEU A 111 6.16 4.68 7.30
N PHE A 112 7.01 4.60 6.28
CA PHE A 112 8.39 4.18 6.42
C PHE A 112 9.36 5.26 5.94
N ALA A 113 10.50 5.38 6.64
CA ALA A 113 11.76 5.81 6.04
C ALA A 113 12.52 4.57 5.56
N ALA A 114 13.27 4.66 4.47
CA ALA A 114 13.90 3.49 3.88
C ALA A 114 15.31 3.73 3.33
N THR A 115 16.11 2.67 3.36
CA THR A 115 17.39 2.58 2.65
C THR A 115 17.43 1.35 1.75
N ASP A 116 18.29 1.38 0.73
CA ASP A 116 18.63 0.17 -0.04
C ASP A 116 19.61 -0.74 0.72
N ALA A 117 20.07 -1.80 0.07
CA ALA A 117 21.01 -2.76 0.64
C ALA A 117 22.42 -2.20 0.84
N GLU A 118 22.77 -1.10 0.17
CA GLU A 118 24.05 -0.40 0.31
C GLU A 118 23.98 0.71 1.39
N GLY A 119 22.79 0.92 1.98
CA GLY A 119 22.55 1.94 2.99
C GLY A 119 22.22 3.32 2.41
N ASN A 120 22.07 3.45 1.09
CA ASN A 120 21.66 4.72 0.49
C ASN A 120 20.20 5.00 0.85
N SER A 121 19.90 6.25 1.20
CA SER A 121 18.54 6.66 1.49
C SER A 121 17.67 6.61 0.23
N LEU A 122 16.52 5.95 0.35
CA LEU A 122 15.47 5.93 -0.67
C LEU A 122 14.35 6.91 -0.34
N GLY A 123 14.54 7.75 0.69
CA GLY A 123 13.52 8.65 1.20
C GLY A 123 12.47 7.92 2.01
N THR A 124 11.21 8.34 1.84
CA THR A 124 10.06 7.82 2.57
C THR A 124 9.01 7.28 1.60
N PHE A 125 8.30 6.23 2.01
CA PHE A 125 7.19 5.68 1.23
C PHE A 125 6.16 4.97 2.11
N GLY A 126 5.05 4.57 1.47
CA GLY A 126 3.83 4.16 2.16
C GLY A 126 3.04 5.37 2.67
N LEU A 127 1.87 5.11 3.25
CA LEU A 127 1.02 6.17 3.80
C LEU A 127 0.35 5.72 5.09
N ILE A 128 0.01 6.71 5.91
CA ILE A 128 -0.83 6.60 7.10
C ILE A 128 -2.01 7.57 6.97
N ASN A 129 -3.20 7.10 7.31
CA ASN A 129 -4.40 7.90 7.49
C ASN A 129 -5.22 7.34 8.68
N GLY A 130 -5.15 8.02 9.83
CA GLY A 130 -5.75 7.51 11.08
C GLY A 130 -5.20 6.12 11.45
N THR A 131 -6.09 5.14 11.60
CA THR A 131 -5.72 3.75 11.90
C THR A 131 -5.47 2.89 10.66
N THR A 132 -5.53 3.47 9.46
CA THR A 132 -5.21 2.78 8.21
C THR A 132 -3.81 3.16 7.74
N CYS A 133 -3.00 2.16 7.38
CA CYS A 133 -1.67 2.40 6.82
C CYS A 133 -1.29 1.29 5.82
N GLY A 134 -0.24 1.53 5.05
CA GLY A 134 0.27 0.51 4.14
C GLY A 134 1.44 0.99 3.30
N SER A 135 2.08 0.06 2.61
CA SER A 135 3.19 0.37 1.70
C SER A 135 3.40 -0.75 0.68
N PHE A 136 4.29 -0.53 -0.29
CA PHE A 136 4.78 -1.58 -1.19
C PHE A 136 5.84 -2.52 -0.59
N ALA A 137 6.37 -2.21 0.60
CA ALA A 137 7.33 -3.09 1.26
C ALA A 137 6.66 -4.33 1.84
N HIS A 138 7.23 -5.49 1.54
CA HIS A 138 7.00 -6.74 2.24
C HIS A 138 8.01 -6.87 3.37
N LEU A 139 7.54 -6.93 4.61
CA LEU A 139 8.42 -7.07 5.77
C LEU A 139 8.89 -8.52 5.90
N ILE A 140 10.19 -8.72 6.16
CA ILE A 140 10.82 -10.04 6.28
C ILE A 140 11.08 -10.36 7.75
N GLU A 141 11.91 -9.55 8.40
CA GLU A 141 12.29 -9.71 9.80
C GLU A 141 12.60 -8.36 10.46
N MET A 142 12.57 -8.34 11.78
CA MET A 142 12.95 -7.17 12.58
C MET A 142 14.48 -7.10 12.74
N LEU A 143 15.04 -5.90 12.73
CA LEU A 143 16.48 -5.60 12.85
C LEU A 143 16.83 -4.89 14.16
#